data_AF-A0A1D8S6V8-F1
#
_entry.id   AF-A0A1D8S6V8-F1
#
_cell.length_a   1.000
_cell.length_b   1.000
_cell.length_c   1.000
_cell.angle_alpha   90.00
_cell.angle_beta   90.00
_cell.angle_gamma   90.00
#
_symmetry.space_group_name_H-M   'P 1'
#
loop_
_entity.id
_entity.type
_entity.pdbx_description
1 polymer ?
#
loop_
_entity_poly.entity_id
_entity_poly.type
_entity_poly.pdbx_seq_one_letter_code
_entity_poly.pdbx_strand_id
1 'polypeptide(L)'
;MTQEAAGKIFGIPYNFERPSLKRLLSAYWQPGKGMIAETPFGIGYTLNLANWRSWLVLGVAAALVFQERKGEDETEEAVDVVIEE
;
A
#
# COMPACT_ATOMS: atom_id res chain seq x y z
N MET A 1 19.58 -27.99 6.77
CA MET A 1 18.10 -27.87 6.77
C MET A 1 17.75 -26.51 7.34
N THR A 2 17.53 -25.49 6.51
CA THR A 2 17.02 -24.19 6.96
C THR A 2 15.48 -24.19 6.87
N GLN A 3 14.85 -24.98 7.73
CA GLN A 3 13.46 -24.77 8.17
C GLN A 3 13.55 -23.70 9.28
N GLU A 4 12.86 -22.57 9.33
CA GLU A 4 11.70 -22.06 8.59
C GLU A 4 11.80 -20.52 8.53
N ALA A 5 12.41 -19.97 7.48
CA ALA A 5 12.41 -18.51 7.30
C ALA A 5 11.03 -17.99 6.83
N ALA A 6 10.06 -18.87 6.55
CA ALA A 6 8.70 -18.51 6.19
C ALA A 6 7.70 -19.45 6.88
N GLY A 7 6.52 -18.94 7.21
CA GLY A 7 5.50 -19.69 7.94
C GLY A 7 4.28 -18.84 8.29
N LYS A 8 3.49 -19.28 9.28
CA LYS A 8 2.35 -18.54 9.82
C LYS A 8 2.41 -18.50 11.34
N ILE A 9 2.22 -17.31 11.91
CA ILE A 9 2.11 -17.10 13.36
C ILE A 9 0.70 -16.56 13.61
N PHE A 10 -0.11 -17.29 14.41
CA PHE A 10 -1.53 -16.97 14.64
C PHE A 10 -2.36 -16.77 13.36
N GLY A 11 -2.03 -17.49 12.29
CA GLY A 11 -2.70 -17.36 10.97
C GLY A 11 -2.17 -16.23 10.09
N ILE A 12 -1.33 -15.33 10.62
CA ILE A 12 -0.69 -14.25 9.87
C ILE A 12 0.58 -14.80 9.20
N PRO A 13 0.75 -14.66 7.87
CA PRO A 13 1.92 -15.14 7.17
C PRO A 13 3.16 -14.29 7.48
N TYR A 14 4.33 -14.92 7.51
CA TYR A 14 5.62 -14.25 7.57
C TYR A 14 6.62 -14.89 6.60
N ASN A 15 7.57 -14.09 6.12
CA ASN A 15 8.65 -14.52 5.24
C ASN A 15 9.90 -13.65 5.42
N PHE A 16 10.98 -14.23 5.93
CA PHE A 16 12.29 -13.63 6.16
C PHE A 16 13.39 -14.23 5.28
N GLU A 17 13.02 -14.98 4.24
CA GLU A 17 14.00 -15.38 3.23
C GLU A 17 14.54 -14.16 2.49
N ARG A 18 15.75 -14.27 1.92
CA ARG A 18 16.37 -13.17 1.17
C ARG A 18 15.42 -12.65 0.08
N PRO A 19 15.11 -11.34 0.06
CA PRO A 19 14.23 -10.78 -0.94
C PRO A 19 14.87 -10.87 -2.33
N SER A 20 14.04 -11.13 -3.33
CA SER A 20 14.43 -11.05 -4.74
C SER A 20 13.37 -10.29 -5.54
N LEU A 21 13.80 -9.54 -6.56
CA LEU A 21 12.91 -8.74 -7.40
C LEU A 21 11.83 -9.61 -8.06
N LYS A 22 12.22 -10.80 -8.55
CA LYS A 22 11.28 -11.78 -9.10
C LYS A 22 10.19 -12.16 -8.10
N ARG A 23 10.58 -12.40 -6.84
CA ARG A 23 9.64 -12.79 -5.81
C ARG A 23 8.71 -11.64 -5.40
N LEU A 24 9.25 -10.43 -5.27
CA LEU A 24 8.44 -9.23 -5.03
C LEU A 24 7.37 -9.09 -6.11
N LEU A 25 7.77 -9.07 -7.38
CA LEU A 25 6.81 -8.95 -8.50
C LEU A 25 5.77 -10.07 -8.48
N SER A 26 6.19 -11.31 -8.25
CA SER A 26 5.25 -12.45 -8.20
C SER A 26 4.27 -12.37 -7.03
N ALA A 27 4.63 -11.75 -5.92
CA ALA A 27 3.74 -11.59 -4.78
C ALA A 27 2.71 -10.49 -5.01
N TYR A 28 3.12 -9.37 -5.63
CA TYR A 28 2.22 -8.27 -5.98
C TYR A 28 1.39 -8.54 -7.24
N TRP A 29 1.82 -9.43 -8.14
CA TRP A 29 1.12 -9.72 -9.39
C TRP A 29 0.72 -11.19 -9.49
N GLN A 30 -0.47 -11.52 -8.97
CA GLN A 30 -1.03 -12.88 -8.92
C GLN A 30 -2.35 -12.95 -9.71
N PRO A 31 -2.32 -13.09 -11.05
CA PRO A 31 -3.53 -13.15 -11.86
C PRO A 31 -4.42 -14.33 -11.47
N GLY A 32 -5.74 -14.14 -11.50
CA GLY A 32 -6.72 -15.16 -11.14
C GLY A 32 -6.89 -15.38 -9.62
N LYS A 33 -6.10 -14.71 -8.77
CA LYS A 33 -6.24 -14.79 -7.31
C LYS A 33 -6.99 -13.58 -6.73
N GLY A 34 -7.36 -13.68 -5.46
CA GLY A 34 -8.02 -12.61 -4.69
C GLY A 34 -7.18 -11.33 -4.54
N MET A 35 -7.78 -10.30 -3.94
CA MET A 35 -7.17 -8.98 -3.73
C MET A 35 -6.04 -9.01 -2.70
N ILE A 36 -6.18 -9.83 -1.66
CA ILE A 36 -5.20 -9.94 -0.58
C ILE A 36 -4.16 -11.00 -0.94
N ALA A 37 -2.88 -10.62 -0.89
CA ALA A 37 -1.74 -11.50 -1.09
C ALA A 37 -0.93 -11.61 0.20
N GLU A 38 -0.17 -12.70 0.37
CA GLU A 38 0.79 -12.81 1.46
C GLU A 38 2.00 -11.91 1.18
N THR A 39 2.60 -11.32 2.21
CA THR A 39 3.76 -10.44 1.99
C THR A 39 4.95 -11.22 1.41
N PRO A 40 5.64 -10.68 0.38
CA PRO A 40 6.86 -11.30 -0.13
C PRO A 40 8.03 -11.26 0.84
N PHE A 41 8.00 -10.39 1.85
CA PHE A 41 9.02 -10.27 2.90
C PHE A 41 8.43 -9.59 4.15
N GLY A 42 8.89 -9.97 5.34
CA GLY A 42 8.38 -9.46 6.61
C GLY A 42 7.16 -10.24 7.11
N ILE A 43 6.23 -9.56 7.78
CA ILE A 43 5.04 -10.15 8.42
C ILE A 43 3.79 -9.49 7.85
N GLY A 44 2.77 -10.27 7.52
CA GLY A 44 1.43 -9.79 7.16
C GLY A 44 1.07 -9.94 5.69
N TYR A 45 0.11 -9.13 5.28
CA TYR A 45 -0.50 -9.20 3.96
C TYR A 45 -0.15 -7.99 3.12
N THR A 46 -0.32 -8.15 1.82
CA THR A 46 -0.12 -7.12 0.83
C THR A 46 -1.24 -7.15 -0.21
N LEU A 47 -1.16 -6.25 -1.18
CA LEU A 47 -2.17 -6.06 -2.20
C LEU A 47 -1.76 -6.72 -3.53
N ASN A 48 -2.65 -7.51 -4.11
CA ASN A 48 -2.47 -8.12 -5.42
C ASN A 48 -2.90 -7.17 -6.53
N LEU A 49 -1.96 -6.48 -7.16
CA LEU A 49 -2.19 -5.54 -8.26
C LEU A 49 -2.74 -6.18 -9.54
N ALA A 50 -2.65 -7.51 -9.68
CA ALA A 50 -3.32 -8.21 -10.78
C ALA A 50 -4.84 -8.33 -10.58
N ASN A 51 -5.36 -8.04 -9.38
CA ASN A 51 -6.79 -8.02 -9.10
C ASN A 51 -7.37 -6.63 -9.33
N TRP A 52 -8.46 -6.52 -10.10
CA TRP A 52 -9.10 -5.24 -10.41
C TRP A 52 -9.60 -4.48 -9.15
N ARG A 53 -9.98 -5.18 -8.09
CA ARG A 53 -10.43 -4.55 -6.83
C ARG A 53 -9.30 -3.80 -6.12
N SER A 54 -8.05 -4.23 -6.31
CA SER A 54 -6.88 -3.53 -5.77
C SER A 54 -6.76 -2.12 -6.34
N TRP A 55 -7.11 -1.93 -7.62
CA TRP A 55 -7.09 -0.61 -8.26
C TRP A 55 -8.19 0.31 -7.71
N LEU A 56 -9.34 -0.24 -7.30
CA LEU A 56 -10.34 0.54 -6.58
C LEU A 56 -9.80 1.03 -5.24
N VAL A 57 -9.16 0.16 -4.47
CA VAL A 57 -8.55 0.55 -3.18
C VAL A 57 -7.50 1.64 -3.37
N LEU A 58 -6.62 1.50 -4.37
CA LEU A 58 -5.63 2.51 -4.70
C LEU A 58 -6.28 3.82 -5.16
N GLY A 59 -7.34 3.76 -5.96
CA GLY A 59 -8.10 4.93 -6.40
C GLY A 59 -8.75 5.68 -5.23
N VAL A 60 -9.36 4.96 -4.29
CA VAL A 60 -9.94 5.55 -3.07
C VAL A 60 -8.84 6.19 -2.21
N ALA A 61 -7.74 5.48 -1.97
CA ALA A 61 -6.62 6.03 -1.22
C ALA A 61 -6.05 7.30 -1.88
N ALA A 62 -5.89 7.29 -3.21
CA ALA A 62 -5.43 8.47 -3.96
C ALA A 62 -6.43 9.64 -3.88
N ALA A 63 -7.74 9.37 -3.95
CA ALA A 63 -8.77 10.40 -3.80
C ALA A 63 -8.77 11.03 -2.40
N LEU A 64 -8.58 10.22 -1.35
CA LEU A 64 -8.45 10.72 0.02
C LEU A 64 -7.19 11.59 0.19
N VAL A 65 -6.05 11.16 -0.35
CA VAL A 65 -4.81 11.95 -0.32
C VAL A 65 -4.97 13.26 -1.11
N PHE A 66 -5.70 13.25 -2.22
CA PHE A 66 -5.99 14.47 -2.98
C PHE A 66 -6.89 15.43 -2.19
N GLN A 67 -7.90 14.90 -1.47
CA GLN A 67 -8.77 15.71 -0.63
C GLN A 67 -8.00 16.33 0.56
N GLU A 68 -7.11 15.57 1.19
CA GLU A 68 -6.23 16.05 2.27
C GLU A 68 -5.40 17.27 1.82
N ARG A 69 -4.74 17.16 0.66
CA ARG A 69 -3.91 18.26 0.11
C ARG A 69 -4.71 19.50 -0.26
N LYS A 70 -5.91 19.33 -0.83
CA LYS A 70 -6.77 20.48 -1.19
C LYS A 70 -7.18 21.30 0.04
N GLY A 71 -7.35 20.65 1.21
CA GLY A 71 -7.64 21.34 2.47
C GLY A 71 -6.44 22.14 3.00
N GLU A 72 -5.21 21.69 2.75
CA GLU A 72 -4.00 22.46 3.08
C GLU A 72 -3.87 23.71 2.19
N ASP A 73 -4.08 23.58 0.87
CA ASP A 73 -3.98 24.69 -0.09
C ASP A 73 -5.00 25.82 0.19
N GLU A 74 -6.23 25.50 0.62
CA GLU A 74 -7.25 26.51 0.98
C GLU A 74 -6.92 27.28 2.27
N THR A 75 -6.00 26.78 3.09
CA THR A 75 -5.61 27.42 4.36
C THR A 75 -4.47 28.43 4.19
N GLU A 76 -3.67 28.32 3.12
CA GLU A 76 -2.55 29.25 2.85
C GLU A 76 -2.99 30.54 2.11
N GLU A 77 -4.13 30.56 1.42
CA GLU A 77 -4.57 31.69 0.58
C GLU A 77 -5.31 32.83 1.33
N ALA A 78 -5.46 32.74 2.66
CA ALA A 78 -6.32 33.63 3.44
C ALA A 78 -5.57 34.58 4.40
N VAL A 79 -4.56 35.33 3.94
CA VAL A 79 -4.04 36.50 4.71
C VAL A 79 -3.50 37.62 3.82
N ASP A 80 -4.32 38.16 2.92
CA ASP A 80 -3.99 39.46 2.30
C ASP A 80 -4.41 40.59 3.27
N VAL A 81 -3.45 41.07 4.05
CA VAL A 81 -3.65 42.20 4.98
C VAL A 81 -3.79 43.47 4.16
N VAL A 82 -5.04 43.92 3.95
CA VAL A 82 -5.34 45.23 3.39
C VAL A 82 -4.91 46.29 4.41
N ILE A 83 -3.80 46.98 4.15
CA ILE A 83 -3.39 48.17 4.90
C ILE A 83 -4.13 49.36 4.25
N GLU A 84 -5.16 49.86 4.92
CA GLU A 84 -5.73 51.18 4.61
C GLU A 84 -4.86 52.25 5.31
N GLU A 85 -4.20 53.12 4.52
CA GLU A 85 -3.56 54.37 4.99
C GLU A 85 -4.58 55.50 5.20
#